data_AF-A0A923MV14-F1
#
_entry.id   AF-A0A923MV14-F1
#
_cell.length_a   1.000
_cell.length_b   1.000
_cell.length_c   1.000
_cell.angle_alpha   90.00
_cell.angle_beta   90.00
_cell.angle_gamma   90.00
#
_symmetry.space_group_name_H-M   'P 1'
#
loop_
_entity.id
_entity.type
_entity.pdbx_description
1 polymer ?
#
loop_
_entity_poly.entity_id
_entity_poly.type
_entity_poly.pdbx_seq_one_letter_code
_entity_poly.pdbx_strand_id
1 'polypeptide(L)'
;MTLDAILQYLHISAILALVVFISSEAALCRPQWMNAQVVERLVTVDRIYGIAAGAVLVTGFVRIYFGTKGASWYWGNWLLHLKLTLFVVVALISIAPTLRFIRWRKALRANGTLPTEDEVKRARKLVMLQAHIIPVIPLAAAFLARGFGGKG
;
A
#
# COMPACT_ATOMS: atom_id res chain seq x y z
N MET A 1 -13.09 18.42 -17.79
CA MET A 1 -11.77 18.83 -17.27
C MET A 1 -11.74 18.87 -15.74
N THR A 2 -12.72 19.49 -15.07
CA THR A 2 -12.77 19.57 -13.60
C THR A 2 -12.90 18.21 -12.89
N LEU A 3 -13.80 17.33 -13.36
CA LEU A 3 -13.97 15.99 -12.76
C LEU A 3 -12.69 15.16 -12.82
N ASP A 4 -12.01 15.12 -13.97
CA ASP A 4 -10.76 14.38 -14.14
C ASP A 4 -9.65 14.88 -13.19
N ALA A 5 -9.56 16.20 -12.99
CA ALA A 5 -8.65 16.81 -12.02
C ALA A 5 -8.98 16.41 -10.58
N ILE A 6 -10.25 16.40 -10.19
CA ILE A 6 -10.70 15.96 -8.86
C ILE A 6 -10.35 14.48 -8.64
N LEU A 7 -10.65 13.61 -9.62
CA LEU A 7 -10.34 12.20 -9.52
C LEU A 7 -8.83 11.94 -9.45
N GLN A 8 -8.03 12.70 -10.23
CA GLN A 8 -6.57 12.68 -10.15
C GLN A 8 -6.07 13.08 -8.78
N TYR A 9 -6.59 14.18 -8.22
CA TYR A 9 -6.25 14.65 -6.89
C TYR A 9 -6.55 13.59 -5.83
N LEU A 10 -7.78 13.05 -5.81
CA LEU A 10 -8.19 12.04 -4.84
C LEU A 10 -7.30 10.79 -4.91
N HIS A 11 -6.96 10.34 -6.12
CA HIS A 11 -6.09 9.18 -6.30
C HIS A 11 -4.66 9.45 -5.82
N ILE A 12 -4.09 10.62 -6.12
CA ILE A 12 -2.76 11.01 -5.63
C ILE A 12 -2.77 11.11 -4.11
N SER A 13 -3.77 11.74 -3.50
CA SER A 13 -3.88 11.83 -2.04
C SER A 13 -3.94 10.46 -1.38
N ALA A 14 -4.68 9.51 -1.98
CA ALA A 14 -4.70 8.12 -1.50
C ALA A 14 -3.32 7.45 -1.60
N ILE A 15 -2.58 7.67 -2.69
CA ILE A 15 -1.20 7.15 -2.87
C ILE A 15 -0.26 7.78 -1.83
N LEU A 16 -0.34 9.09 -1.60
CA LEU A 16 0.49 9.76 -0.60
C LEU A 16 0.21 9.21 0.80
N ALA A 17 -1.07 9.02 1.17
CA ALA A 17 -1.43 8.37 2.43
C ALA A 17 -0.83 6.97 2.52
N LEU A 18 -0.97 6.14 1.48
CA LEU A 18 -0.39 4.80 1.42
C LEU A 18 1.12 4.83 1.69
N VAL A 19 1.85 5.72 1.02
CA VAL A 19 3.32 5.86 1.16
C VAL A 19 3.71 6.34 2.55
N VAL A 20 2.95 7.28 3.14
CA VAL A 20 3.20 7.77 4.51
C VAL A 20 3.05 6.64 5.52
N PHE A 21 1.97 5.85 5.45
CA PHE A 21 1.71 4.83 6.45
C PHE A 21 2.61 3.60 6.30
N ILE A 22 2.96 3.15 5.09
CA ILE A 22 3.96 2.07 4.92
C ILE A 22 5.35 2.50 5.38
N SER A 23 5.72 3.76 5.16
CA SER A 23 6.99 4.31 5.66
C SER A 23 6.98 4.40 7.19
N SER A 24 5.83 4.72 7.78
CA SER A 24 5.64 4.74 9.24
C SER A 24 5.75 3.33 9.85
N GLU A 25 5.15 2.31 9.23
CA GLU A 25 5.35 0.92 9.64
C GLU A 25 6.81 0.51 9.55
N ALA A 26 7.49 0.86 8.45
CA ALA A 26 8.90 0.58 8.30
C ALA A 26 9.72 1.27 9.41
N ALA A 27 9.40 2.51 9.77
CA ALA A 27 10.07 3.21 10.86
C ALA A 27 9.83 2.54 12.22
N LEU A 28 8.58 2.16 12.52
CA LEU A 28 8.18 1.58 13.80
C LEU A 28 8.62 0.12 13.98
N CYS A 29 8.69 -0.66 12.91
CA CYS A 29 9.02 -2.09 12.95
C CYS A 29 10.53 -2.31 13.10
N ARG A 30 11.14 -1.75 14.14
CA ARG A 30 12.56 -1.88 14.50
C ARG A 30 12.70 -2.56 15.87
N PRO A 31 13.52 -3.62 16.02
CA PRO A 31 13.65 -4.34 17.28
C PRO A 31 14.00 -3.44 18.47
N GLN A 32 14.96 -2.52 18.29
CA GLN A 32 15.43 -1.62 19.35
C GLN A 32 14.38 -0.63 19.88
N TRP A 33 13.28 -0.42 19.16
CA TRP A 33 12.20 0.51 19.56
C TRP A 33 10.94 -0.24 20.01
N MET A 34 10.96 -1.58 20.01
CA MET A 34 9.78 -2.38 20.28
C MET A 34 9.39 -2.30 21.76
N ASN A 35 8.17 -1.83 22.01
CA ASN A 35 7.55 -1.76 23.33
C ASN A 35 6.03 -1.85 23.20
N ALA A 36 5.33 -1.88 24.34
CA ALA A 36 3.87 -2.05 24.37
C ALA A 36 3.12 -1.00 23.52
N GLN A 37 3.51 0.27 23.61
CA GLN A 37 2.86 1.35 22.86
C GLN A 37 3.13 1.22 21.35
N VAL A 38 4.33 0.79 20.96
CA VAL A 38 4.68 0.58 19.55
C VAL A 38 3.88 -0.58 18.94
N VAL A 39 3.65 -1.67 19.67
CA VAL A 39 2.81 -2.78 19.20
C VAL A 39 1.37 -2.32 18.94
N GLU A 40 0.78 -1.53 19.84
CA GLU A 40 -0.56 -0.96 19.66
C GLU A 40 -0.63 0.00 18.46
N ARG A 41 0.40 0.86 18.33
CA ARG A 41 0.52 1.80 17.21
C ARG A 41 0.69 1.07 15.88
N LEU A 42 1.49 0.00 15.82
CA LEU A 42 1.71 -0.78 14.60
C LEU A 42 0.40 -1.29 14.01
N VAL A 43 -0.50 -1.86 14.83
CA VAL A 43 -1.81 -2.31 14.31
C VAL A 43 -2.68 -1.13 13.84
N THR A 44 -2.57 0.02 14.50
CA THR A 44 -3.33 1.22 14.09
C THR A 44 -2.83 1.77 12.77
N VAL A 45 -1.51 1.90 12.61
CA VAL A 45 -0.85 2.35 11.38
C VAL A 45 -1.14 1.36 10.25
N ASP A 46 -1.03 0.06 10.50
CA ASP A 46 -1.33 -1.01 9.53
C ASP A 46 -2.78 -0.99 9.05
N ARG A 47 -3.73 -0.73 9.96
CA ARG A 47 -5.12 -0.51 9.57
C ARG A 47 -5.29 0.70 8.66
N ILE A 48 -4.63 1.81 8.97
CA ILE A 48 -4.74 3.03 8.14
C ILE A 48 -4.05 2.82 6.78
N TYR A 49 -2.91 2.12 6.74
CA TYR A 49 -2.26 1.68 5.51
C TYR A 49 -3.21 0.83 4.66
N GLY A 50 -3.88 -0.16 5.25
CA GLY A 50 -4.87 -0.99 4.55
C GLY A 50 -6.06 -0.19 4.00
N ILE A 51 -6.58 0.77 4.78
CA ILE A 51 -7.62 1.70 4.31
C ILE A 51 -7.12 2.56 3.15
N ALA A 52 -5.90 3.09 3.23
CA ALA A 52 -5.30 3.87 2.16
C ALA A 52 -5.11 3.02 0.89
N ALA A 53 -4.71 1.75 1.03
CA ALA A 53 -4.65 0.81 -0.09
C ALA A 53 -6.02 0.62 -0.74
N GLY A 54 -7.06 0.39 0.06
CA GLY A 54 -8.45 0.34 -0.43
C GLY A 54 -8.84 1.61 -1.19
N ALA A 55 -8.51 2.79 -0.65
CA ALA A 55 -8.78 4.07 -1.29
C ALA A 55 -8.04 4.23 -2.62
N VAL A 56 -6.77 3.80 -2.72
CA VAL A 56 -6.00 3.80 -3.99
C VAL A 56 -6.71 2.93 -5.02
N LEU A 57 -7.15 1.73 -4.64
CA LEU A 57 -7.81 0.81 -5.55
C LEU A 57 -9.16 1.35 -6.04
N VAL A 58 -10.01 1.83 -5.13
CA VAL A 58 -11.32 2.41 -5.45
C VAL A 58 -11.17 3.63 -6.35
N THR A 59 -10.34 4.59 -5.96
CA THR A 59 -10.11 5.79 -6.79
C THR A 59 -9.47 5.43 -8.13
N GLY A 60 -8.60 4.42 -8.18
CA GLY A 60 -8.01 3.91 -9.42
C GLY A 60 -9.06 3.36 -10.39
N PHE A 61 -10.02 2.56 -9.89
CA PHE A 61 -11.12 2.06 -10.72
C PHE A 61 -12.06 3.16 -11.16
N VAL A 62 -12.44 4.08 -10.28
CA VAL A 62 -13.27 5.25 -10.65
C VAL A 62 -12.63 6.00 -11.80
N ARG A 63 -11.29 6.13 -11.81
CA ARG A 63 -10.58 6.78 -12.91
C ARG A 63 -10.53 5.99 -14.21
N ILE A 64 -10.54 4.67 -14.15
CA ILE A 64 -10.62 3.83 -15.36
C ILE A 64 -11.96 4.04 -16.05
N TYR A 65 -13.06 4.13 -15.30
CA TYR A 65 -14.41 4.20 -15.85
C TYR A 65 -14.92 5.62 -16.12
N PHE A 66 -14.55 6.60 -15.29
CA PHE A 66 -15.02 7.98 -15.37
C PHE A 66 -13.93 8.98 -15.79
N GLY A 67 -12.73 8.49 -16.12
CA GLY A 67 -11.62 9.29 -16.62
C GLY A 67 -11.72 9.61 -18.11
N THR A 68 -10.86 10.52 -18.57
CA THR A 68 -10.92 11.11 -19.92
C THR A 68 -10.64 10.15 -21.08
N LYS A 69 -9.87 9.07 -20.87
CA LYS A 69 -9.46 8.15 -21.95
C LYS A 69 -10.43 6.98 -22.20
N GLY A 70 -11.43 6.80 -21.34
CA GLY A 70 -12.40 5.69 -21.43
C GLY A 70 -11.82 4.34 -20.99
N ALA A 71 -12.69 3.45 -20.51
CA ALA A 71 -12.28 2.18 -19.89
C ALA A 71 -11.55 1.24 -20.86
N SER A 72 -11.96 1.17 -22.13
CA SER A 72 -11.35 0.29 -23.14
C SER A 72 -9.87 0.61 -23.36
N TRP A 73 -9.52 1.89 -23.40
CA TRP A 73 -8.14 2.35 -23.55
C TRP A 73 -7.25 1.87 -22.40
N TYR A 74 -7.74 1.93 -21.16
CA TYR A 74 -7.02 1.46 -19.98
C TYR A 74 -6.84 -0.07 -20.00
N TRP A 75 -7.93 -0.82 -20.22
CA TRP A 75 -7.92 -2.28 -20.17
C TRP A 75 -7.08 -2.93 -21.29
N GLY A 76 -6.93 -2.26 -22.43
CA GLY A 76 -6.07 -2.71 -23.52
C GLY A 76 -4.57 -2.48 -23.29
N ASN A 77 -4.16 -1.78 -22.23
CA ASN A 77 -2.78 -1.36 -22.00
C ASN A 77 -2.07 -2.26 -20.98
N TRP A 78 -0.93 -2.85 -21.36
CA TRP A 78 -0.19 -3.76 -20.48
C TRP A 78 0.37 -3.07 -19.22
N LEU A 79 0.61 -1.75 -19.25
CA LEU A 79 1.07 -1.00 -18.07
C LEU A 79 -0.01 -0.88 -17.00
N LEU A 80 -1.31 -0.93 -17.38
CA LEU A 80 -2.38 -1.05 -16.40
C LEU A 80 -2.27 -2.38 -15.65
N HIS A 81 -2.14 -3.48 -16.40
CA HIS A 81 -2.02 -4.82 -15.85
C HIS A 81 -0.78 -4.96 -14.96
N LEU A 82 0.34 -4.37 -15.37
CA LEU A 82 1.56 -4.31 -14.56
C LEU A 82 1.29 -3.63 -13.21
N LYS A 83 0.76 -2.41 -13.21
CA LYS A 83 0.54 -1.67 -11.96
C LYS A 83 -0.49 -2.35 -11.05
N LEU A 84 -1.54 -2.97 -11.62
CA LEU A 84 -2.53 -3.75 -10.86
C LEU A 84 -1.91 -5.00 -10.27
N THR A 85 -1.09 -5.72 -11.03
CA THR A 85 -0.36 -6.91 -10.55
C THR A 85 0.56 -6.55 -9.40
N LEU A 86 1.36 -5.49 -9.55
CA LEU A 86 2.25 -5.01 -8.48
C LEU A 86 1.46 -4.62 -7.22
N PHE A 87 0.31 -3.96 -7.40
CA PHE A 87 -0.57 -3.60 -6.29
C PHE A 87 -1.12 -4.84 -5.56
N VAL A 88 -1.58 -5.86 -6.31
CA VAL A 88 -2.05 -7.13 -5.75
C VAL A 88 -0.92 -7.87 -5.03
N VAL A 89 0.28 -7.93 -5.61
CA VAL A 89 1.45 -8.55 -4.97
C VAL A 89 1.77 -7.86 -3.63
N VAL A 90 1.78 -6.53 -3.60
CA VAL A 90 1.98 -5.77 -2.35
C VAL A 90 0.89 -6.09 -1.33
N ALA A 91 -0.38 -6.11 -1.75
CA ALA A 91 -1.50 -6.43 -0.88
C ALA A 91 -1.40 -7.87 -0.30
N LEU A 92 -0.98 -8.85 -1.11
CA LEU A 92 -0.76 -10.22 -0.64
C LEU A 92 0.40 -10.30 0.35
N ILE A 93 1.50 -9.59 0.08
CA ILE A 93 2.64 -9.52 1.02
C ILE A 93 2.21 -8.89 2.35
N SER A 94 1.34 -7.87 2.31
CA SER A 94 0.83 -7.15 3.49
C SER A 94 0.04 -8.03 4.47
N ILE A 95 -0.62 -9.10 3.99
CA ILE A 95 -1.39 -10.00 4.87
C ILE A 95 -0.51 -10.58 6.00
N ALA A 96 0.72 -10.98 5.67
CA ALA A 96 1.63 -11.59 6.64
C ALA A 96 2.03 -10.67 7.82
N PRO A 97 2.53 -9.44 7.62
CA PRO A 97 2.79 -8.49 8.70
C PRO A 97 1.50 -8.09 9.46
N THR A 98 0.38 -7.86 8.78
CA THR A 98 -0.91 -7.54 9.45
C THR A 98 -1.28 -8.62 10.47
N LEU A 99 -1.26 -9.90 10.07
CA LEU A 99 -1.56 -11.02 10.97
C LEU A 99 -0.58 -11.10 12.15
N ARG A 100 0.71 -10.82 11.92
CA ARG A 100 1.73 -10.78 12.98
C ARG A 100 1.46 -9.66 13.97
N PHE A 101 1.19 -8.44 13.51
CA PHE A 101 0.90 -7.30 14.37
C PHE A 101 -0.34 -7.55 15.23
N ILE A 102 -1.39 -8.11 14.65
CA ILE A 102 -2.61 -8.51 15.38
C ILE A 102 -2.28 -9.56 16.45
N ARG A 103 -1.48 -10.58 16.11
CA ARG A 103 -1.05 -11.62 17.05
C ARG A 103 -0.25 -11.04 18.21
N TRP A 104 0.70 -10.16 17.93
CA TRP A 104 1.52 -9.51 18.95
C TRP A 104 0.68 -8.64 19.88
N ARG A 105 -0.25 -7.86 19.33
CA ARG A 105 -1.18 -7.07 20.16
C ARG A 105 -2.05 -7.95 21.04
N LYS A 106 -2.53 -9.10 20.54
CA LYS A 106 -3.31 -10.05 21.34
C LYS A 106 -2.48 -10.63 22.49
N ALA A 107 -1.23 -11.03 22.23
CA ALA A 107 -0.33 -11.53 23.27
C ALA A 107 -0.02 -10.45 24.31
N LEU A 108 0.36 -9.25 23.86
CA LEU A 108 0.61 -8.10 24.73
C LEU A 108 -0.56 -7.80 25.66
N ARG A 109 -1.80 -7.76 25.14
CA ARG A 109 -2.99 -7.50 25.95
C ARG A 109 -3.36 -8.65 26.89
N ALA A 110 -3.01 -9.88 26.54
CA ALA A 110 -3.32 -11.05 27.35
C ALA A 110 -2.36 -11.23 28.53
N ASN A 111 -1.06 -11.03 28.32
CA ASN A 111 -0.04 -11.37 29.31
C ASN A 111 1.22 -10.47 29.27
N GLY A 112 1.19 -9.34 28.55
CA GLY A 112 2.32 -8.41 28.48
C GLY A 112 3.45 -8.84 27.54
N THR A 113 3.32 -9.96 26.82
CA THR A 113 4.40 -10.49 25.97
C THR A 113 4.65 -9.60 24.75
N LEU A 114 5.91 -9.22 24.54
CA LEU A 114 6.39 -8.52 23.34
C LEU A 114 6.95 -9.51 22.31
N PRO A 115 6.91 -9.19 21.01
CA PRO A 115 7.50 -10.04 19.98
C PRO A 115 9.02 -10.11 20.12
N THR A 116 9.60 -11.25 19.75
CA THR A 116 11.06 -11.41 19.77
C THR A 116 11.72 -10.56 18.67
N GLU A 117 13.01 -10.24 18.83
CA GLU A 117 13.73 -9.47 17.81
C GLU A 117 13.66 -10.10 16.42
N ASP A 118 13.72 -11.42 16.34
CA ASP A 118 13.67 -12.15 15.07
C ASP A 118 12.30 -12.07 14.42
N GLU A 119 11.22 -12.12 15.20
CA GLU A 119 9.86 -11.88 14.71
C GLU A 119 9.73 -10.48 14.12
N VAL A 120 10.28 -9.47 14.81
CA VAL A 120 10.30 -8.07 14.35
C VAL A 120 11.13 -7.92 13.07
N LYS A 121 12.34 -8.48 13.01
CA LYS A 121 13.20 -8.46 11.80
C LYS A 121 12.51 -9.10 10.61
N ARG A 122 11.82 -10.23 10.81
CA ARG A 122 11.07 -10.92 9.74
C ARG A 122 9.87 -10.11 9.25
N ALA A 123 9.14 -9.43 10.14
CA ALA A 123 8.04 -8.55 9.73
C ALA A 123 8.59 -7.33 8.98
N ARG A 124 9.67 -6.72 9.49
CA ARG A 124 10.34 -5.58 8.88
C ARG A 124 10.76 -5.87 7.43
N LYS A 125 11.33 -7.04 7.15
CA LYS A 125 11.72 -7.43 5.79
C LYS A 125 10.56 -7.38 4.81
N LEU A 126 9.37 -7.85 5.20
CA LEU A 126 8.18 -7.82 4.36
C LEU A 126 7.65 -6.40 4.17
N VAL A 127 7.65 -5.58 5.22
CA VAL A 127 7.27 -4.16 5.13
C VAL A 127 8.22 -3.39 4.22
N MET A 128 9.54 -3.62 4.35
CA MET A 128 10.54 -2.99 3.47
C MET A 128 10.38 -3.46 2.02
N LEU A 129 10.08 -4.74 1.78
CA LEU A 129 9.83 -5.24 0.43
C LEU A 129 8.66 -4.50 -0.23
N GLN A 130 7.54 -4.35 0.50
CA GLN A 130 6.40 -3.56 0.03
C GLN A 130 6.79 -2.10 -0.26
N ALA A 131 7.52 -1.46 0.65
CA ALA A 131 7.97 -0.07 0.50
C ALA A 131 8.85 0.16 -0.74
N HIS A 132 9.59 -0.86 -1.22
CA HIS A 132 10.38 -0.75 -2.45
C HIS A 132 9.58 -1.07 -3.73
N ILE A 133 8.56 -1.92 -3.64
CA ILE A 133 7.69 -2.22 -4.78
C ILE A 133 6.73 -1.06 -5.07
N ILE A 134 6.18 -0.42 -4.03
CA ILE A 134 5.18 0.63 -4.16
C ILE A 134 5.60 1.77 -5.12
N PRO A 135 6.83 2.32 -5.10
CA PRO A 135 7.28 3.36 -6.03
C PRO A 135 7.31 2.95 -7.51
N VAL A 136 7.36 1.66 -7.83
CA VAL A 136 7.31 1.17 -9.22
C VAL A 136 5.90 1.34 -9.82
N ILE A 137 4.86 1.30 -8.98
CA ILE A 137 3.45 1.47 -9.39
C ILE A 137 3.20 2.86 -10.01
N PRO A 138 3.53 4.00 -9.36
CA PRO A 138 3.37 5.32 -9.96
C PRO A 138 4.32 5.56 -11.14
N LEU A 139 5.48 4.90 -11.20
CA LEU A 139 6.34 4.93 -12.38
C LEU A 139 5.60 4.35 -13.59
N ALA A 140 5.03 3.14 -13.49
CA ALA A 140 4.22 2.55 -14.54
C ALA A 140 3.02 3.44 -14.92
N ALA A 141 2.39 4.08 -13.93
CA ALA A 141 1.30 5.03 -14.18
C ALA A 141 1.76 6.28 -14.95
N ALA A 142 2.98 6.78 -14.71
CA ALA A 142 3.54 7.94 -15.40
C ALA A 142 3.80 7.66 -16.89
N PHE A 143 4.26 6.45 -17.22
CA PHE A 143 4.42 5.99 -18.61
C PHE A 143 3.05 5.76 -19.27
N LEU A 144 2.13 5.08 -18.56
CA LEU A 144 0.75 4.86 -19.03
C LEU A 144 0.10 6.19 -19.42
N ALA A 145 0.14 7.21 -18.54
CA ALA A 145 -0.46 8.52 -18.80
C ALA A 145 0.02 9.17 -20.11
N ARG A 146 1.28 8.93 -20.48
CA ARG A 146 1.94 9.45 -21.70
C ARG A 146 1.67 8.61 -22.96
N GLY A 147 0.88 7.53 -22.86
CA GLY A 147 0.47 6.73 -24.01
C GLY A 147 1.35 5.50 -24.28
N PHE A 148 2.36 5.23 -23.46
CA PHE A 148 3.14 4.00 -23.59
C PHE A 148 2.27 2.77 -23.30
N GLY A 149 2.61 1.63 -23.91
CA GLY A 149 2.03 0.31 -23.60
C GLY A 149 0.67 -0.01 -24.22
N GLY A 150 0.11 0.89 -25.04
CA GLY A 150 -0.95 0.54 -25.98
C GLY A 150 -0.37 -0.01 -27.28
N LYS A 151 -1.09 -0.89 -27.98
CA LYS A 151 -0.89 -1.04 -29.42
C LYS A 151 -1.36 0.28 -30.05
N GLY A 152 -0.52 0.90 -30.87
CA GLY A 152 -0.84 2.14 -31.59
C GLY A 152 -2.13 2.02 -32.39
#